data_AF-A0A661VF02-F1
#
_entry.id   AF-A0A661VF02-F1
#
_cell.length_a   1.000
_cell.length_b   1.000
_cell.length_c   1.000
_cell.angle_alpha   90.00
_cell.angle_beta   90.00
_cell.angle_gamma   90.00
#
_symmetry.space_group_name_H-M   'P 1'
#
loop_
_entity.id
_entity.type
_entity.pdbx_description
1 polymer ?
#
loop_
_entity_poly.entity_id
_entity_poly.type
_entity_poly.pdbx_seq_one_letter_code
_entity_poly.pdbx_strand_id
1 'polypeptide(L)' 'MTIADLDYFYKGRVLNFAHRGASAQAPANTLSAFRLAAELGADGVE' A
#
# COMPACT_ATOMS: atom_id res chain seq x y z
N MET A 1 -19.21 1.99 -2.37
CA MET A 1 -18.54 0.93 -1.61
C MET A 1 -19.60 0.25 -0.77
N THR A 2 -19.96 -0.96 -1.13
CA THR A 2 -20.88 -1.81 -0.38
C THR A 2 -20.15 -2.47 0.80
N ILE A 3 -20.89 -3.07 1.74
CA ILE A 3 -20.29 -3.92 2.77
C ILE A 3 -19.45 -5.03 2.13
N ALA A 4 -19.90 -5.60 1.01
CA ALA A 4 -19.15 -6.62 0.26
C ALA A 4 -17.83 -6.08 -0.31
N ASP A 5 -17.76 -4.80 -0.71
CA ASP A 5 -16.53 -4.18 -1.20
C ASP A 5 -15.50 -4.00 -0.07
N LEU A 6 -15.97 -3.69 1.14
CA LEU A 6 -15.11 -3.57 2.33
C LEU A 6 -14.60 -4.94 2.78
N ASP A 7 -15.47 -5.96 2.80
CA ASP A 7 -15.07 -7.33 3.08
C ASP A 7 -14.03 -7.84 2.08
N TYR A 8 -14.21 -7.52 0.79
CA TYR A 8 -13.24 -7.83 -0.25
C TYR A 8 -11.89 -7.13 -0.03
N PHE A 9 -11.90 -5.89 0.45
CA PHE A 9 -10.68 -5.12 0.66
C PHE A 9 -9.90 -5.60 1.89
N TYR A 10 -10.58 -5.73 3.03
CA TYR A 10 -9.93 -6.06 4.29
C TYR A 10 -9.69 -7.56 4.49
N LYS A 11 -10.52 -8.45 3.89
CA LYS A 11 -10.42 -9.92 3.95
C LYS A 11 -10.08 -10.51 5.34
N GLY A 12 -10.42 -9.81 6.42
CA GLY A 12 -10.06 -10.20 7.78
C GLY A 12 -8.54 -10.26 8.06
N ARG A 13 -7.70 -9.58 7.28
CA ARG A 13 -6.24 -9.54 7.46
C ARG A 13 -5.71 -8.14 7.73
N VAL A 14 -4.50 -8.06 8.27
CA VAL A 14 -3.77 -6.80 8.40
C VAL A 14 -3.41 -6.29 7.00
N LEU A 15 -3.56 -4.98 6.81
CA LEU A 15 -3.13 -4.28 5.61
C LEU A 15 -1.81 -3.56 5.86
N ASN A 16 -0.89 -3.67 4.92
CA ASN A 16 0.39 -2.99 4.90
C ASN A 16 0.33 -1.80 3.93
N PHE A 17 0.19 -0.59 4.47
CA PHE A 17 0.26 0.64 3.68
C PHE A 17 1.63 1.28 3.81
N ALA A 18 2.29 1.51 2.66
CA ALA A 18 3.61 2.12 2.63
C ALA A 18 3.51 3.65 2.75
N HIS A 19 3.82 4.17 3.94
CA HIS A 19 3.84 5.61 4.22
C HIS A 19 4.87 6.34 3.34
N ARG A 20 4.35 7.14 2.41
CA ARG A 20 5.06 7.88 1.35
C ARG A 20 5.81 6.98 0.37
N GLY A 21 5.28 5.78 0.14
CA GLY A 21 5.96 4.70 -0.60
C GLY A 21 7.00 3.97 0.24
N ALA A 22 7.95 3.28 -0.40
CA ALA A 22 9.11 2.66 0.26
C ALA A 22 10.13 3.73 0.70
N SER A 23 9.70 4.64 1.58
CA SER A 23 10.37 5.90 1.90
C SER A 23 11.70 5.74 2.64
N ALA A 24 11.96 4.56 3.21
CA ALA A 24 13.26 4.21 3.77
C ALA A 24 14.29 3.80 2.69
N GLN A 25 13.84 3.45 1.48
CA GLN A 25 14.67 2.94 0.38
C GLN A 25 14.66 3.83 -0.87
N ALA A 26 13.68 4.72 -1.00
CA ALA A 26 13.52 5.63 -2.13
C ALA A 26 12.99 7.00 -1.66
N PRO A 27 13.20 8.09 -2.44
CA PRO A 27 12.70 9.41 -2.08
C PRO A 27 11.18 9.41 -1.85
N ALA A 28 10.75 9.79 -0.66
CA ALA A 28 9.35 9.83 -0.26
C ALA A 28 8.47 10.59 -1.26
N ASN A 29 7.23 10.13 -1.47
CA ASN A 29 6.25 10.75 -2.38
C ASN A 29 6.69 10.84 -3.85
N THR A 30 7.44 9.85 -4.32
CA THR A 30 7.83 9.73 -5.73
C THR A 30 7.31 8.45 -6.36
N LEU A 31 7.19 8.44 -7.69
CA LEU A 31 6.80 7.24 -8.42
C LEU A 31 7.77 6.07 -8.20
N SER A 32 9.06 6.32 -7.95
CA SER A 32 10.01 5.25 -7.63
C SER A 32 9.73 4.64 -6.26
N ALA A 33 9.41 5.44 -5.24
CA ALA A 33 9.03 4.93 -3.92
C ALA A 33 7.70 4.15 -3.95
N PHE A 34 6.71 4.60 -4.73
CA PHE A 34 5.44 3.90 -4.86
C PHE A 34 5.56 2.58 -5.63
N ARG A 35 6.36 2.55 -6.71
CA ARG A 35 6.63 1.31 -7.46
C ARG A 35 7.37 0.30 -6.60
N LEU A 36 8.41 0.73 -5.88
CA LEU A 36 9.15 -0.14 -4.98
C LEU A 36 8.26 -0.67 -3.84
N ALA A 37 7.35 0.14 -3.29
CA ALA A 37 6.38 -0.35 -2.30
C ALA A 37 5.49 -1.48 -2.84
N ALA A 38 5.02 -1.35 -4.09
CA ALA A 38 4.24 -2.40 -4.75
C ALA A 38 5.07 -3.68 -4.98
N GLU A 39 6.32 -3.55 -5.41
CA GLU A 39 7.26 -4.67 -5.59
C GLU A 39 7.55 -5.40 -4.28
N LEU A 40 7.62 -4.67 -3.16
CA LEU A 40 7.81 -5.22 -1.81
C LEU A 40 6.52 -5.81 -1.21
N GLY A 41 5.39 -5.76 -1.93
CA GLY A 41 4.13 -6.37 -1.51
C GLY A 41 3.28 -5.51 -0.56
N ALA A 42 3.41 -4.18 -0.60
CA ALA A 42 2.46 -3.31 0.09
C ALA A 42 1.05 -3.47 -0.51
N ASP A 43 0.04 -3.43 0.35
CA ASP A 43 -1.37 -3.48 -0.05
C ASP A 43 -1.86 -2.15 -0.64
N GLY A 44 -1.17 -1.07 -0.29
CA GLY A 44 -1.42 0.26 -0.79
C GLY A 44 -0.29 1.22 -0.44
N VAL A 45 -0.42 2.45 -0.91
CA VAL A 45 0.49 3.56 -0.62
C VAL A 45 -0.30 4.70 0.03
N GLU A 46 0.36 5.47 0.88
CA GLU A 46 -0.16 6.70 1.50
C GLU A 46 0.77 7.87 1.19
#